data_AF-A0A3B8NEQ8-F1
#
_entry.id   AF-A0A3B8NEQ8-F1
#
_cell.length_a   1.000
_cell.length_b   1.000
_cell.length_c   1.000
_cell.angle_alpha   90.00
_cell.angle_beta   90.00
_cell.angle_gamma   90.00
#
_symmetry.space_group_name_H-M   'P 1'
#
loop_
_entity.id
_entity.type
_entity.pdbx_description
1 polymer ?
#
loop_
_entity_poly.entity_id
_entity_poly.type
_entity_poly.pdbx_seq_one_letter_code
_entity_poly.pdbx_strand_id
1 'polypeptide(L)'
;MDFEPLIDKKKERLAELEGIMSAEDFYSDPKQAAEISREYNYIKKLLEDWDLFSDSRRQLKDNHELVKGDDEEMAALAQEEIPDLESSCEKLELQIQYALLPQDKTEDRDAIVEIRAGTGGDEASLFAGDLYRMYQRFSELNGWKLEPLESSPSEVGG
;
A
#
# COMPACT_ATOMS: atom_id res chain seq x y z
N MET A 1 12.54 7.20 11.49
CA MET A 1 12.30 6.15 12.50
C MET A 1 13.29 5.02 12.22
N ASP A 2 13.74 4.25 13.21
CA ASP A 2 14.61 3.10 12.93
C ASP A 2 13.75 1.86 12.62
N PHE A 3 13.71 1.46 11.35
CA PHE A 3 12.92 0.32 10.87
C PHE A 3 13.70 -0.99 10.88
N GLU A 4 15.03 -0.95 11.03
CA GLU A 4 15.93 -2.10 10.87
C GLU A 4 15.51 -3.31 11.74
N PRO A 5 15.18 -3.13 13.04
CA PRO A 5 14.74 -4.26 13.87
C PRO A 5 13.42 -4.90 13.43
N LEU A 6 12.54 -4.15 12.77
CA LEU A 6 11.28 -4.66 12.25
C LEU A 6 11.49 -5.38 10.92
N ILE A 7 12.35 -4.84 10.07
CA ILE A 7 12.72 -5.43 8.79
C ILE A 7 13.45 -6.77 9.01
N ASP A 8 14.34 -6.86 10.00
CA ASP A 8 15.02 -8.12 10.32
C ASP A 8 14.04 -9.22 10.73
N LYS A 9 13.04 -8.90 11.56
CA LYS A 9 11.96 -9.84 11.88
C LYS A 9 11.16 -10.27 10.65
N LYS A 10 10.96 -9.35 9.70
CA LYS A 10 10.26 -9.65 8.43
C LYS A 10 11.09 -10.56 7.54
N LYS A 11 12.43 -10.41 7.51
CA LYS A 11 13.34 -11.33 6.81
C LYS A 11 13.31 -12.74 7.42
N GLU A 12 13.37 -12.83 8.74
CA GLU A 12 13.23 -14.12 9.46
C GLU A 12 11.90 -14.79 9.10
N ARG A 13 10.80 -14.03 9.16
CA ARG A 13 9.47 -14.53 8.81
C ARG A 13 9.38 -14.97 7.34
N LEU A 14 9.98 -14.24 6.40
CA LEU A 14 9.99 -14.63 4.99
C LEU A 14 10.66 -16.01 4.82
N ALA A 15 11.82 -16.22 5.46
CA ALA A 15 12.53 -17.49 5.40
C ALA A 15 11.72 -18.65 6.01
N GLU A 16 10.98 -18.41 7.09
CA GLU A 16 10.04 -19.40 7.64
C GLU A 16 8.95 -19.77 6.62
N LEU A 17 8.36 -18.78 5.97
CA LEU A 17 7.30 -18.99 4.97
C LEU A 17 7.83 -19.76 3.76
N GLU A 18 9.05 -19.47 3.29
CA GLU A 18 9.71 -20.23 2.22
C GLU A 18 9.90 -21.70 2.60
N GLY A 19 10.29 -21.96 3.85
CA GLY A 19 10.38 -23.31 4.40
C GLY A 19 9.02 -24.04 4.35
N ILE A 20 7.94 -23.38 4.78
CA ILE A 20 6.59 -23.97 4.75
C ILE A 20 6.12 -24.23 3.31
N MET A 21 6.33 -23.27 2.41
CA MET A 21 5.94 -23.37 0.99
C MET A 21 6.70 -24.45 0.24
N SER A 22 7.89 -24.85 0.71
CA SER A 22 8.70 -25.91 0.12
C SER A 22 8.23 -27.33 0.46
N ALA A 23 7.32 -27.49 1.42
CA ALA A 23 6.81 -28.79 1.85
C ALA A 23 5.93 -29.46 0.78
N GLU A 24 6.06 -30.78 0.61
CA GLU A 24 5.31 -31.54 -0.41
C GLU A 24 3.79 -31.49 -0.19
N ASP A 25 3.35 -31.31 1.05
CA ASP A 25 1.94 -31.24 1.46
C ASP A 25 1.39 -29.82 1.54
N PHE A 26 2.15 -28.79 1.14
CA PHE A 26 1.74 -27.39 1.24
C PHE A 26 0.38 -27.11 0.57
N TYR A 27 0.15 -27.71 -0.60
CA TYR A 27 -1.10 -27.54 -1.36
C TYR A 27 -2.24 -28.46 -0.91
N SER A 28 -2.06 -29.22 0.19
CA SER A 28 -3.09 -30.14 0.70
C SER A 28 -4.29 -29.41 1.32
N ASP A 29 -4.08 -28.21 1.88
CA ASP A 29 -5.13 -27.27 2.30
C ASP A 29 -5.06 -25.99 1.45
N PRO A 30 -5.93 -25.84 0.42
CA PRO A 30 -5.93 -24.67 -0.45
C PRO A 30 -6.15 -23.34 0.27
N LYS A 31 -6.89 -23.33 1.39
CA LYS A 31 -7.15 -22.08 2.14
C LYS A 31 -5.90 -21.65 2.87
N GLN A 32 -5.25 -22.58 3.57
CA GLN A 32 -4.00 -22.32 4.28
C GLN A 32 -2.89 -21.93 3.30
N ALA A 33 -2.77 -22.62 2.17
CA ALA A 33 -1.81 -22.29 1.11
C ALA A 33 -2.01 -20.87 0.58
N ALA A 34 -3.26 -20.44 0.38
CA ALA A 34 -3.58 -19.09 -0.07
C ALA A 34 -3.30 -18.00 0.97
N GLU A 35 -3.47 -18.29 2.27
CA GLU A 35 -3.09 -17.38 3.36
C GLU A 35 -1.57 -17.20 3.44
N ILE A 36 -0.81 -18.30 3.43
CA ILE A 36 0.65 -18.29 3.50
C ILE A 36 1.26 -17.61 2.27
N SER A 37 0.73 -17.90 1.07
CA SER A 37 1.22 -17.28 -0.16
C SER A 37 0.99 -15.76 -0.19
N ARG A 38 -0.12 -15.28 0.40
CA ARG A 38 -0.40 -13.84 0.52
C ARG A 38 0.58 -13.18 1.49
N GLU A 39 0.79 -13.78 2.66
CA GLU A 39 1.76 -13.28 3.64
C GLU A 39 3.17 -13.22 3.03
N TYR A 40 3.59 -14.28 2.32
CA TYR A 40 4.88 -14.34 1.63
C TYR A 40 5.04 -13.20 0.63
N ASN A 41 4.09 -13.02 -0.28
CA ASN A 41 4.16 -11.98 -1.31
C ASN A 41 4.18 -10.58 -0.70
N TYR A 42 3.43 -10.36 0.38
CA TYR A 42 3.40 -9.08 1.07
C TYR A 42 4.75 -8.76 1.72
N ILE A 43 5.31 -9.71 2.50
CA ILE A 43 6.60 -9.52 3.16
C ILE A 43 7.71 -9.36 2.12
N LYS A 44 7.67 -10.15 1.04
CA LYS A 44 8.62 -10.03 -0.06
C LYS A 44 8.60 -8.63 -0.66
N LYS A 45 7.40 -8.10 -0.95
CA LYS A 45 7.25 -6.75 -1.51
C LYS A 45 7.78 -5.67 -0.55
N LEU A 46 7.49 -5.79 0.75
CA LEU A 46 8.04 -4.90 1.77
C LEU A 46 9.58 -4.90 1.76
N LEU A 47 10.21 -6.07 1.64
CA LEU A 47 11.66 -6.18 1.60
C LEU A 47 12.27 -5.60 0.31
N GLU A 48 11.60 -5.78 -0.83
CA GLU A 48 12.00 -5.12 -2.09
C GLU A 48 11.93 -3.58 -1.96
N ASP A 49 10.87 -3.05 -1.35
CA ASP A 49 10.72 -1.61 -1.12
C ASP A 49 11.75 -1.09 -0.10
N TRP A 50 12.11 -1.90 0.91
CA TRP A 50 13.18 -1.59 1.85
C TRP A 50 14.56 -1.52 1.21
N ASP A 51 14.87 -2.44 0.29
CA ASP A 51 16.15 -2.45 -0.41
C ASP A 51 16.28 -1.20 -1.30
N LEU A 52 15.21 -0.85 -2.02
CA LEU A 52 15.14 0.40 -2.80
C LEU A 52 15.33 1.64 -1.92
N PHE A 53 14.65 1.70 -0.78
CA PHE A 53 14.79 2.81 0.17
C PHE A 53 16.22 2.94 0.70
N SER A 54 16.82 1.82 1.07
CA SER A 54 18.19 1.76 1.59
C SER A 54 19.21 2.22 0.54
N ASP A 55 19.01 1.82 -0.71
CA ASP A 55 19.83 2.24 -1.84
C ASP A 55 19.67 3.73 -2.15
N SER A 56 18.43 4.24 -2.23
CA SER A 56 18.17 5.67 -2.45
C SER A 56 18.76 6.53 -1.34
N ARG A 57 18.66 6.09 -0.09
CA ARG A 57 19.25 6.79 1.06
C ARG A 57 20.77 6.79 1.02
N ARG A 58 21.39 5.69 0.56
CA ARG A 58 22.84 5.62 0.32
C ARG A 58 23.26 6.58 -0.78
N GLN A 59 22.58 6.55 -1.94
CA GLN A 59 22.83 7.46 -3.05
C GLN A 59 22.68 8.93 -2.65
N LEU A 60 21.64 9.27 -1.88
CA LEU A 60 21.44 10.63 -1.38
C LEU A 60 22.61 11.09 -0.51
N LYS A 61 23.09 10.21 0.37
CA LYS A 61 24.28 10.49 1.20
C LYS A 61 25.53 10.69 0.34
N ASP A 62 25.76 9.79 -0.61
CA ASP A 62 26.93 9.86 -1.51
C ASP A 62 26.88 11.14 -2.36
N ASN A 63 25.70 11.53 -2.87
CA ASN A 63 25.51 12.78 -3.61
C ASN A 63 25.75 14.02 -2.73
N HIS A 64 25.32 14.01 -1.46
CA HIS A 64 25.69 15.09 -0.52
C HIS A 64 27.19 15.16 -0.22
N GLU A 65 27.93 14.06 -0.32
CA GLU A 65 29.39 14.04 -0.21
C GLU A 65 30.04 14.58 -1.49
N LEU A 66 29.53 14.21 -2.68
CA LEU A 66 29.99 14.70 -3.98
C LEU A 66 29.82 16.22 -4.14
N VAL A 67 28.71 16.79 -3.68
CA VAL A 67 28.48 18.25 -3.68
C VAL A 67 29.55 19.02 -2.89
N LYS A 68 30.19 18.38 -1.91
CA LYS A 68 31.27 18.99 -1.10
C LYS A 68 32.66 18.77 -1.69
N GLY A 69 32.77 18.01 -2.79
CA GLY A 69 34.03 17.70 -3.45
C GLY A 69 34.57 18.86 -4.28
N ASP A 70 35.80 18.69 -4.77
CA ASP A 70 36.51 19.70 -5.57
C ASP A 70 36.21 19.61 -7.08
N ASP A 71 35.50 18.58 -7.53
CA ASP A 71 35.09 18.40 -8.93
C ASP A 71 33.75 19.10 -9.18
N GLU A 72 33.81 20.29 -9.79
CA GLU A 72 32.64 21.14 -10.05
C GLU A 72 31.60 20.49 -10.98
N GLU A 73 32.02 19.65 -11.92
CA GLU A 73 31.11 18.97 -12.86
C GLU A 73 30.32 17.88 -12.12
N MET A 74 31.02 17.07 -11.32
CA MET A 74 30.39 16.04 -10.48
C MET A 74 29.50 16.65 -9.40
N ALA A 75 29.91 17.76 -8.78
CA ALA A 75 29.12 18.45 -7.78
C ALA A 75 27.82 19.02 -8.37
N ALA A 76 27.85 19.56 -9.59
CA ALA A 76 26.66 20.06 -10.28
C ALA A 76 25.67 18.93 -10.60
N LEU A 77 26.15 17.79 -11.11
CA LEU A 77 25.31 16.62 -11.39
C LEU A 77 24.65 16.09 -10.11
N ALA A 78 25.44 15.91 -9.05
CA ALA A 78 24.92 15.46 -7.76
C ALA A 78 23.85 16.42 -7.19
N GLN A 79 24.04 17.73 -7.37
CA GLN A 79 23.08 18.74 -6.93
C GLN A 79 21.74 18.66 -7.67
N GLU A 80 21.74 18.26 -8.94
CA GLU A 80 20.53 18.06 -9.74
C GLU A 80 19.76 16.79 -9.34
N GLU A 81 20.45 15.72 -8.90
CA GLU A 81 19.83 14.44 -8.51
C GLU A 81 19.24 14.44 -7.09
N ILE A 82 19.78 15.25 -6.18
CA ILE A 82 19.38 15.29 -4.76
C ILE A 82 17.86 15.44 -4.57
N PRO A 83 17.15 16.39 -5.23
CA PRO A 83 15.71 16.58 -5.02
C PRO A 83 14.87 15.34 -5.37
N ASP A 84 15.24 14.62 -6.42
CA ASP A 84 14.54 13.40 -6.84
C ASP A 84 14.80 12.25 -5.88
N LEU A 85 16.03 12.14 -5.36
CA LEU A 85 16.39 11.16 -4.34
C LEU A 85 15.71 11.45 -2.99
N GLU A 86 15.62 12.72 -2.58
CA GLU A 86 14.85 13.14 -1.40
C GLU A 86 13.37 12.76 -1.55
N SER A 87 12.74 13.11 -2.67
CA SER A 87 11.35 12.76 -2.94
C SER A 87 11.11 11.24 -2.96
N SER A 88 12.06 10.48 -3.51
CA SER A 88 12.00 9.02 -3.55
C SER A 88 12.12 8.43 -2.15
N CYS A 89 13.05 8.92 -1.33
CA CYS A 89 13.22 8.50 0.06
C CYS A 89 11.95 8.77 0.87
N GLU A 90 11.34 9.95 0.76
CA GLU A 90 10.11 10.29 1.48
C GLU A 90 8.93 9.37 1.11
N LYS A 91 8.75 9.10 -0.19
CA LYS A 91 7.69 8.21 -0.68
C LYS A 91 7.88 6.78 -0.21
N LEU A 92 9.10 6.26 -0.34
CA LEU A 92 9.43 4.89 0.07
C LEU A 92 9.35 4.73 1.60
N GLU A 93 9.82 5.72 2.37
CA GLU A 93 9.68 5.71 3.83
C GLU A 93 8.21 5.60 4.25
N LEU A 94 7.33 6.38 3.63
CA LEU A 94 5.91 6.32 3.92
C LEU A 94 5.29 4.97 3.54
N GLN A 95 5.65 4.41 2.38
CA GLN A 95 5.20 3.08 1.96
C GLN A 95 5.63 1.99 2.93
N ILE A 96 6.89 2.01 3.38
CA ILE A 96 7.42 1.08 4.37
C ILE A 96 6.69 1.24 5.71
N GLN A 97 6.42 2.47 6.16
CA GLN A 97 5.64 2.70 7.37
C GLN A 97 4.26 2.05 7.30
N TYR A 98 3.54 2.24 6.19
CA TYR A 98 2.24 1.60 6.00
C TYR A 98 2.35 0.07 5.94
N ALA A 99 3.34 -0.46 5.23
CA ALA A 99 3.56 -1.89 5.09
C ALA A 99 4.08 -2.59 6.37
N LEU A 100 4.51 -1.81 7.37
CA LEU A 100 4.89 -2.34 8.69
C LEU A 100 3.72 -2.37 9.68
N LEU A 101 2.59 -1.72 9.36
CA LEU A 101 1.41 -1.81 10.19
C LEU A 101 0.88 -3.26 10.20
N PRO A 102 0.30 -3.72 11.33
CA PRO A 102 -0.35 -5.02 11.36
C PRO A 102 -1.41 -5.09 10.27
N GLN A 103 -1.27 -6.03 9.34
CA GLN A 103 -2.30 -6.28 8.33
C GLN A 103 -3.61 -6.66 9.02
N ASP A 104 -4.70 -6.05 8.58
CA ASP A 104 -6.02 -6.54 8.94
C ASP A 104 -6.31 -7.80 8.12
N LYS A 105 -6.86 -8.85 8.76
CA LYS A 105 -7.23 -10.10 8.07
C LYS A 105 -8.30 -9.89 6.98
N THR A 106 -8.92 -8.71 6.95
CA THR A 106 -9.92 -8.30 5.97
C THR A 106 -9.46 -7.24 4.98
N GLU A 107 -8.22 -6.73 5.06
CA GLU A 107 -7.71 -5.63 4.21
C GLU A 107 -7.80 -5.94 2.70
N ASP A 108 -7.68 -7.22 2.31
CA ASP A 108 -7.75 -7.66 0.91
C ASP A 108 -9.12 -8.21 0.50
N ARG A 109 -10.18 -7.97 1.28
CA ARG A 109 -11.54 -8.46 0.95
C ARG A 109 -12.36 -7.38 0.28
N ASP A 110 -13.28 -7.82 -0.59
CA ASP A 110 -14.33 -6.96 -1.10
C ASP A 110 -15.13 -6.34 0.06
N ALA A 111 -15.43 -5.05 -0.06
CA ALA A 111 -16.20 -4.31 0.93
C ALA A 111 -17.67 -4.20 0.51
N ILE A 112 -18.57 -4.27 1.49
CA ILE A 112 -19.99 -3.90 1.32
C ILE A 112 -20.18 -2.50 1.88
N VAL A 113 -20.65 -1.58 1.05
CA VAL A 113 -20.97 -0.21 1.45
C VAL A 113 -22.48 -0.07 1.53
N GLU A 114 -22.99 0.26 2.72
CA GLU A 114 -24.41 0.53 2.94
C GLU A 114 -24.64 2.03 3.15
N ILE A 115 -25.43 2.65 2.29
CA ILE A 115 -25.79 4.07 2.37
C ILE A 115 -27.26 4.17 2.77
N ARG A 116 -27.52 4.76 3.93
CA ARG A 116 -28.88 4.97 4.45
C ARG A 116 -29.13 6.47 4.64
N ALA A 117 -30.30 6.93 4.21
CA ALA A 117 -30.77 8.27 4.53
C ALA A 117 -30.94 8.40 6.05
N GLY A 118 -30.32 9.43 6.63
CA GLY A 118 -30.45 9.76 8.04
C GLY A 118 -31.65 10.68 8.30
N THR A 119 -31.46 11.65 9.19
CA THR A 119 -32.45 12.73 9.39
C THR A 119 -32.45 13.70 8.22
N GLY A 120 -33.62 14.17 7.79
CA GLY A 120 -33.76 15.15 6.70
C GLY A 120 -34.72 14.75 5.58
N GLY A 121 -35.35 13.57 5.67
CA GLY A 121 -36.40 13.14 4.73
C GLY A 121 -35.89 13.09 3.29
N ASP A 122 -36.56 13.84 2.41
CA ASP A 122 -36.25 13.95 0.98
C ASP A 122 -34.82 14.43 0.71
N GLU A 123 -34.33 15.42 1.46
CA GLU A 123 -32.95 15.93 1.30
C GLU A 123 -31.90 14.87 1.67
N ALA A 124 -32.18 14.07 2.70
CA ALA A 124 -31.29 12.99 3.10
C ALA A 124 -31.26 11.86 2.07
N SER A 125 -32.37 11.62 1.38
CA SER A 125 -32.47 10.63 0.30
C SER A 125 -31.67 11.08 -0.94
N LEU A 126 -31.80 12.35 -1.33
CA LEU A 126 -31.01 12.93 -2.41
C LEU A 126 -29.51 12.88 -2.09
N PHE A 127 -29.11 13.19 -0.85
CA PHE A 127 -27.72 13.10 -0.44
C PHE A 127 -27.18 11.66 -0.40
N ALA A 128 -28.01 10.68 -0.03
CA ALA A 128 -27.64 9.27 -0.14
C ALA A 128 -27.32 8.89 -1.60
N GLY A 129 -28.13 9.37 -2.55
CA GLY A 129 -27.86 9.22 -3.99
C GLY A 129 -26.57 9.91 -4.44
N ASP A 130 -26.25 11.08 -3.90
CA ASP A 130 -24.98 11.78 -4.16
C ASP A 130 -23.78 10.98 -3.65
N LEU A 131 -23.85 10.44 -2.43
CA LEU A 131 -22.80 9.58 -1.87
C LEU A 131 -22.63 8.31 -2.70
N TYR A 132 -23.72 7.68 -3.14
CA TYR A 132 -23.65 6.53 -4.02
C TYR A 132 -22.92 6.87 -5.33
N ARG A 133 -23.29 7.98 -5.98
CA ARG A 133 -22.61 8.45 -7.19
C ARG A 133 -21.13 8.78 -6.95
N MET A 134 -20.80 9.37 -5.80
CA MET A 134 -19.43 9.65 -5.40
C MET A 134 -18.61 8.36 -5.29
N TYR A 135 -19.10 7.35 -4.57
CA TYR A 135 -18.40 6.06 -4.41
C TYR A 135 -18.35 5.25 -5.70
N GLN A 136 -19.39 5.34 -6.54
CA GLN A 136 -19.34 4.77 -7.88
C GLN A 136 -18.20 5.37 -8.69
N ARG A 137 -18.08 6.70 -8.72
CA ARG A 137 -17.00 7.36 -9.45
C ARG A 137 -15.63 7.05 -8.87
N PHE A 138 -15.50 7.01 -7.55
CA PHE A 138 -14.27 6.62 -6.88
C PHE A 138 -13.84 5.19 -7.24
N SER A 139 -14.79 4.25 -7.24
CA SER A 139 -14.53 2.85 -7.62
C SER A 139 -14.06 2.75 -9.07
N GLU A 140 -14.71 3.46 -10.00
CA GLU A 140 -14.31 3.53 -11.41
C GLU A 140 -12.87 4.07 -11.58
N LEU A 141 -12.52 5.14 -10.86
CA LEU A 141 -11.19 5.76 -10.93
C LEU A 141 -10.06 4.85 -10.40
N ASN A 142 -10.39 3.97 -9.44
CA ASN A 142 -9.46 2.99 -8.90
C ASN A 142 -9.51 1.64 -9.65
N GLY A 143 -10.34 1.51 -10.69
CA GLY A 143 -10.49 0.27 -11.47
C GLY A 143 -11.21 -0.85 -10.72
N TRP A 144 -11.98 -0.52 -9.68
CA TRP A 144 -12.71 -1.50 -8.87
C TRP A 144 -14.08 -1.81 -9.48
N LYS A 145 -14.51 -3.09 -9.38
CA LYS A 145 -15.85 -3.51 -9.78
C LYS A 145 -16.85 -3.13 -8.69
N LEU A 146 -17.86 -2.33 -9.04
CA LEU A 146 -19.00 -2.05 -8.18
C LEU A 146 -20.20 -2.91 -8.61
N GLU A 147 -20.85 -3.57 -7.65
CA GLU A 147 -22.04 -4.39 -7.88
C GLU A 147 -23.19 -3.93 -6.95
N PRO A 148 -24.26 -3.32 -7.49
CA PRO A 148 -25.42 -2.95 -6.69
C PRO A 148 -26.17 -4.20 -6.20
N LEU A 149 -26.34 -4.35 -4.89
CA LEU A 149 -27.03 -5.50 -4.30
C LEU A 149 -28.53 -5.22 -4.08
N GLU A 150 -28.86 -4.11 -3.44
CA GLU A 150 -30.23 -3.70 -3.11
C GLU A 150 -30.35 -2.18 -3.17
N SER A 151 -31.49 -1.67 -3.61
CA SER A 151 -31.81 -0.25 -3.58
C SER A 151 -33.28 -0.02 -3.21
N SER A 152 -33.53 1.02 -2.42
CA SER A 152 -34.86 1.47 -2.02
C SER A 152 -34.96 2.98 -2.26
N PRO A 153 -35.14 3.41 -3.52
CA PRO A 153 -35.14 4.82 -3.88
C PRO A 153 -36.37 5.55 -3.31
N SER A 154 -36.22 6.84 -3.02
CA SER A 154 -37.32 7.69 -2.58
C SER A 154 -38.17 8.19 -3.77
N GLU A 155 -39.38 8.69 -3.50
CA GLU A 155 -40.26 9.24 -4.56
C GLU A 155 -39.65 10.44 -5.29
N VAL A 156 -38.80 11.22 -4.61
CA VAL A 156 -38.10 12.38 -5.18
C VAL A 156 -36.75 12.04 -5.82
N GLY A 157 -36.36 10.76 -5.80
CA GLY A 157 -35.04 10.30 -6.20
C GLY A 157 -34.05 10.21 -5.03
N GLY A 158 -32.87 9.66 -5.32
CA GLY A 158 -31.93 9.18 -4.31
C GLY A 158 -31.72 7.68 -4.42
#